data_AF-D7E7H5-F1
#
_entry.id   AF-D7E7H5-F1
#
_cell.length_a   1.000
_cell.length_b   1.000
_cell.length_c   1.000
_cell.angle_alpha   90.00
_cell.angle_beta   90.00
_cell.angle_gamma   90.00
#
_symmetry.space_group_name_H-M   'P 1'
#
loop_
_entity.id
_entity.type
_entity.pdbx_description
1 polymer ?
#
loop_
_entity_poly.entity_id
_entity_poly.type
_entity_poly.pdbx_seq_one_letter_code
_entity_poly.pdbx_strand_id
1 'polypeptide(L)'
;MSQWSIEHLLQMDPYDFEKLVAYLFTNMGYKAEVTNQSRDDGVDVVLKLEKFGLSHKWLVQAKRYSKTVGVKEIREYSSLRYQDDVEGIIVVTTDEFTDDAKTEAKKHNLKLIEGGLLVEMLNYYCPDGQEEPEDIISENSENLSIADDVILKNDESVMANEPAVVKGQKLMVAVTNKNIYLIKKTLGIFSRKTDIYRQINVNNIVGIHTNNREIYLLTGQNGDIEIFNIHPKKPEKLFETFSNLKAEYTKGEYLLKFEIKKEGYLILTSKRLMDLNSDNEVEGEFNLKNIVGTGVTNTGLFKKQKLVVWFSSDKVNKYEIDVDNVQEWQNSINGAVKTV
;
A
#
# COMPACT_ATOMS: atom_id res chain seq x y z
N MET A 1 4.51 -13.30 -28.29
CA MET A 1 5.68 -12.88 -29.09
C MET A 1 6.04 -11.48 -28.60
N SER A 2 7.29 -11.19 -28.29
CA SER A 2 7.72 -9.83 -27.92
C SER A 2 7.46 -8.90 -29.10
N GLN A 3 6.61 -7.89 -28.92
CA GLN A 3 6.19 -6.97 -29.99
C GLN A 3 7.26 -5.92 -30.30
N TRP A 4 8.12 -5.60 -29.33
CA TRP A 4 9.26 -4.70 -29.49
C TRP A 4 10.57 -5.47 -29.65
N SER A 5 11.41 -5.03 -30.57
CA SER A 5 12.78 -5.52 -30.79
C SER A 5 13.72 -4.35 -31.12
N ILE A 6 15.04 -4.57 -31.00
CA ILE A 6 16.03 -3.54 -31.33
C ILE A 6 15.94 -3.14 -32.80
N GLU A 7 15.72 -4.10 -33.71
CA GLU A 7 15.57 -3.83 -35.14
C GLU A 7 14.39 -2.89 -35.42
N HIS A 8 13.27 -3.09 -34.71
CA HIS A 8 12.12 -2.20 -34.82
C HIS A 8 12.47 -0.79 -34.33
N LEU A 9 13.11 -0.66 -33.16
CA LEU A 9 13.50 0.65 -32.61
C LEU A 9 14.48 1.40 -33.52
N LEU A 10 15.41 0.68 -34.17
CA LEU A 10 16.37 1.28 -35.11
C LEU A 10 15.74 1.73 -36.44
N GLN A 11 14.56 1.23 -36.80
CA GLN A 11 13.83 1.66 -38.00
C GLN A 11 12.95 2.90 -37.78
N MET A 12 12.72 3.28 -36.52
CA MET A 12 11.94 4.47 -36.18
C MET A 12 12.67 5.76 -36.54
N ASP A 13 11.91 6.80 -36.84
CA ASP A 13 12.44 8.16 -36.89
C ASP A 13 13.00 8.54 -35.50
N PRO A 14 14.12 9.29 -35.40
CA PRO A 14 14.65 9.75 -34.12
C PRO A 14 13.61 10.43 -33.22
N TYR A 15 12.74 11.27 -33.79
CA TYR A 15 11.72 11.97 -33.02
C TYR A 15 10.61 11.03 -32.53
N ASP A 16 10.22 10.06 -33.35
CA ASP A 16 9.27 9.01 -32.92
C ASP A 16 9.86 8.10 -31.85
N PHE A 17 11.19 7.89 -31.86
CA PHE A 17 11.88 7.17 -30.79
C PHE A 17 11.87 7.95 -29.47
N GLU A 18 12.12 9.27 -29.50
CA GLU A 18 12.01 10.14 -28.33
C GLU A 18 10.59 10.12 -27.74
N LYS A 19 9.57 10.20 -28.60
CA LYS A 19 8.15 10.04 -28.21
C LYS A 19 7.87 8.67 -27.60
N LEU A 20 8.41 7.59 -28.16
CA LEU A 20 8.22 6.25 -27.61
C LEU A 20 8.86 6.12 -26.23
N VAL A 21 10.04 6.72 -26.02
CA VAL A 21 10.68 6.78 -24.70
C VAL A 21 9.81 7.57 -23.72
N ALA A 22 9.24 8.71 -24.13
CA ALA A 22 8.28 9.46 -23.32
C ALA A 22 7.04 8.62 -22.99
N TYR A 23 6.46 7.94 -23.98
CA TYR A 23 5.30 7.06 -23.82
C TYR A 23 5.57 5.91 -22.85
N LEU A 24 6.75 5.29 -22.93
CA LEU A 24 7.21 4.28 -21.98
C LEU A 24 7.20 4.83 -20.55
N PHE A 25 7.79 6.01 -20.32
CA PHE A 25 7.79 6.62 -19.00
C PHE A 25 6.39 7.04 -18.55
N THR A 26 5.52 7.49 -19.46
CA THR A 26 4.10 7.74 -19.15
C THR A 26 3.40 6.47 -18.64
N ASN A 27 3.58 5.34 -19.32
CA ASN A 27 3.02 4.05 -18.90
C ASN A 27 3.65 3.51 -17.61
N MET A 28 4.84 3.96 -17.25
CA MET A 28 5.46 3.70 -15.95
C MET A 28 4.94 4.62 -14.83
N GLY A 29 4.08 5.59 -15.16
CA GLY A 29 3.41 6.51 -14.24
C GLY A 29 4.17 7.82 -13.98
N TYR A 30 4.96 8.28 -14.95
CA TYR A 30 5.61 9.61 -14.95
C TYR A 30 4.82 10.57 -15.84
N LYS A 31 4.88 11.87 -15.57
CA LYS A 31 4.48 12.88 -16.54
C LYS A 31 5.67 13.15 -17.45
N ALA A 32 5.63 12.64 -18.67
CA ALA A 32 6.70 12.76 -19.64
C ALA A 32 6.35 13.80 -20.71
N GLU A 33 7.20 14.80 -20.90
CA GLU A 33 7.06 15.85 -21.91
C GLU A 33 8.25 15.77 -22.86
N VAL A 34 7.99 15.54 -24.16
CA VAL A 34 9.03 15.60 -25.21
C VAL A 34 9.41 17.07 -25.42
N THR A 35 10.70 17.34 -25.52
CA THR A 35 11.23 18.70 -25.75
C THR A 35 11.21 19.07 -27.23
N ASN A 36 11.16 20.38 -27.53
CA ASN A 36 11.23 20.85 -28.91
C ASN A 36 12.68 21.11 -29.32
N GLN A 37 13.13 20.40 -30.38
CA GLN A 37 14.51 20.30 -30.89
C GLN A 37 15.28 21.62 -31.15
N SER A 38 14.65 22.78 -31.10
CA SER A 38 15.27 24.02 -31.58
C SER A 38 16.26 24.69 -30.60
N ARG A 39 16.26 24.35 -29.30
CA ARG A 39 17.02 25.11 -28.29
C ARG A 39 17.44 24.38 -27.00
N ASP A 40 17.09 23.11 -26.83
CA ASP A 40 17.36 22.44 -25.56
C ASP A 40 18.72 21.72 -25.63
N ASP A 41 19.59 21.95 -24.64
CA ASP A 41 21.01 21.56 -24.54
C ASP A 41 21.30 20.02 -24.56
N GLY A 42 20.57 19.21 -25.33
CA GLY A 42 20.66 17.75 -25.33
C GLY A 42 19.70 17.08 -24.35
N VAL A 43 18.48 17.60 -24.22
CA VAL A 43 17.39 16.97 -23.46
C VAL A 43 16.31 16.59 -24.45
N ASP A 44 15.88 15.33 -24.46
CA ASP A 44 14.84 14.85 -25.38
C ASP A 44 13.49 14.65 -24.67
N VAL A 45 13.51 14.24 -23.40
CA VAL A 45 12.31 14.09 -22.58
C VAL A 45 12.55 14.68 -21.19
N VAL A 46 11.61 15.49 -20.72
CA VAL A 46 11.54 15.92 -19.33
C VAL A 46 10.53 15.04 -18.61
N LEU A 47 11.01 14.31 -17.60
CA LEU A 47 10.14 13.56 -16.71
C LEU A 47 9.88 14.37 -15.46
N LYS A 48 8.61 14.53 -15.14
CA LYS A 48 8.15 15.01 -13.84
C LYS A 48 7.46 13.84 -13.16
N LEU A 49 8.02 13.39 -12.05
CA LEU A 49 7.27 12.54 -11.14
C LEU A 49 6.65 13.45 -10.09
N GLU A 50 5.36 13.73 -10.26
CA GLU A 50 4.56 14.45 -9.28
C GLU A 50 3.89 13.40 -8.39
N LYS A 51 4.59 12.98 -7.34
CA LYS A 51 4.05 12.05 -6.34
C LYS A 51 4.30 12.60 -4.96
N PHE A 52 3.26 12.59 -4.14
CA PHE A 52 3.33 13.14 -2.79
C PHE A 52 3.82 14.61 -2.78
N GLY A 53 3.45 15.41 -3.80
CA GLY A 53 3.79 16.84 -3.94
C GLY A 53 5.28 17.16 -3.90
N LEU A 54 6.12 16.14 -4.05
CA LEU A 54 7.50 16.28 -4.48
C LEU A 54 7.48 16.22 -6.00
N SER A 55 8.03 17.26 -6.63
CA SER A 55 8.24 17.30 -8.07
C SER A 55 9.67 16.89 -8.34
N HIS A 56 9.84 15.63 -8.74
CA HIS A 56 11.14 15.10 -9.12
C HIS A 56 11.32 15.29 -10.62
N LYS A 57 12.16 16.25 -11.02
CA LYS A 57 12.46 16.50 -12.44
C LYS A 57 13.71 15.72 -12.84
N TRP A 58 13.52 14.83 -13.80
CA TRP A 58 14.58 14.06 -14.43
C TRP A 58 14.66 14.44 -15.90
N LEU A 59 15.89 14.55 -16.39
CA LEU A 59 16.15 14.79 -17.79
C LEU A 59 16.52 13.47 -18.45
N VAL A 60 15.94 13.22 -19.62
CA VAL A 60 16.22 12.02 -20.40
C VAL A 60 16.86 12.45 -21.72
N GLN A 61 17.98 11.82 -22.02
CA GLN A 61 18.55 11.81 -23.36
C GLN A 61 18.36 10.40 -23.93
N ALA A 62 17.66 10.30 -25.05
CA ALA A 62 17.41 9.12 -25.84
C ALA A 62 18.32 9.09 -27.08
N LYS A 63 19.19 8.08 -27.19
CA LYS A 63 20.06 7.86 -28.34
C LYS A 63 19.66 6.60 -29.10
N ARG A 64 19.02 6.80 -30.25
CA ARG A 64 18.75 5.74 -31.23
C ARG A 64 20.00 5.45 -32.08
N TYR A 65 21.00 4.79 -31.51
CA TYR A 65 22.26 4.48 -32.18
C TYR A 65 22.47 2.97 -32.37
N SER A 66 23.23 2.62 -33.41
CA SER A 66 23.82 1.28 -33.61
C SER A 66 25.30 1.24 -33.20
N LYS A 67 25.71 2.18 -32.32
CA LYS A 67 27.06 2.28 -31.80
C LYS A 67 27.01 2.48 -30.29
N THR A 68 27.87 1.74 -29.59
CA THR A 68 28.08 1.83 -28.15
C THR A 68 28.37 3.26 -27.70
N VAL A 69 27.70 3.70 -26.64
CA VAL A 69 27.83 5.04 -26.07
C VAL A 69 29.08 5.12 -25.18
N GLY A 70 29.92 6.12 -25.43
CA GLY A 70 31.22 6.29 -24.78
C GLY A 70 31.21 7.23 -23.58
N VAL A 71 32.38 7.35 -22.94
CA VAL A 71 32.56 8.17 -21.73
C VAL A 71 32.37 9.67 -22.01
N LYS A 72 32.63 10.11 -23.25
CA LYS A 72 32.54 11.51 -23.64
C LYS A 72 31.09 11.99 -23.56
N GLU A 73 30.19 11.20 -24.13
CA GLU A 73 28.75 11.44 -24.13
C GLU A 73 28.20 11.48 -22.70
N ILE A 74 28.60 10.52 -21.84
CA ILE A 74 28.18 10.50 -20.43
C ILE A 74 28.64 11.76 -19.67
N ARG A 75 29.87 12.24 -19.91
CA ARG A 75 30.37 13.48 -19.31
C ARG A 75 29.59 14.70 -19.79
N GLU A 76 29.29 14.76 -21.07
CA GLU A 76 28.50 15.83 -21.67
C GLU A 76 27.11 15.89 -21.02
N TYR A 77 26.39 14.76 -20.98
CA TYR A 77 25.06 14.72 -20.36
C TYR A 77 25.10 14.99 -18.86
N SER A 78 26.17 14.62 -18.18
CA SER A 78 26.32 14.92 -16.74
C SER A 78 26.25 16.41 -16.40
N SER A 79 26.51 17.30 -17.37
CA SER A 79 26.38 18.74 -17.18
C SER A 79 24.93 19.22 -17.07
N LEU A 80 23.96 18.46 -17.59
CA LEU A 80 22.53 18.80 -17.57
C LEU A 80 21.95 18.89 -16.15
N ARG A 81 22.60 18.26 -15.17
CA ARG A 81 22.20 18.32 -13.75
C ARG A 81 22.37 19.70 -13.11
N TYR A 82 23.08 20.61 -13.78
CA TYR A 82 23.25 21.98 -13.31
C TYR A 82 22.08 22.89 -13.71
N GLN A 83 21.10 22.38 -14.47
CA GLN A 83 19.83 23.07 -14.69
C GLN A 83 18.97 23.07 -13.42
N ASP A 84 18.12 24.10 -13.28
CA ASP A 84 17.25 24.25 -12.12
C ASP A 84 16.30 23.05 -11.95
N ASP A 85 16.17 22.65 -10.69
CA ASP A 85 15.31 21.58 -10.16
C ASP A 85 15.59 20.17 -10.73
N VAL A 86 16.73 19.93 -11.39
CA VAL A 86 17.07 18.62 -11.95
C VAL A 86 17.76 17.73 -10.92
N GLU A 87 17.20 16.54 -10.69
CA GLU A 87 17.69 15.62 -9.66
C GLU A 87 18.55 14.49 -10.22
N GLY A 88 18.40 14.23 -11.51
CA GLY A 88 19.13 13.18 -12.17
C GLY A 88 18.89 13.19 -13.67
N ILE A 89 19.77 12.45 -14.34
CA ILE A 89 19.76 12.31 -15.78
C ILE A 89 19.66 10.81 -16.10
N ILE A 90 18.81 10.48 -17.06
CA ILE A 90 18.66 9.16 -17.63
C ILE A 90 19.21 9.21 -19.05
N VAL A 91 20.13 8.30 -19.37
CA VAL A 91 20.58 8.09 -20.74
C VAL A 91 20.01 6.77 -21.22
N VAL A 92 19.16 6.85 -22.25
CA VAL A 92 18.52 5.70 -22.90
C VAL A 92 19.21 5.48 -24.24
N THR A 93 19.54 4.24 -24.58
CA THR A 93 20.13 3.90 -25.88
C THR A 93 19.55 2.59 -26.41
N THR A 94 19.52 2.46 -27.74
CA THR A 94 19.23 1.19 -28.42
C THR A 94 20.43 0.23 -28.45
N ASP A 95 21.61 0.69 -28.01
CA ASP A 95 22.86 -0.08 -27.95
C ASP A 95 23.31 -0.29 -26.49
N GLU A 96 24.58 -0.56 -26.25
CA GLU A 96 25.21 -0.69 -24.93
C GLU A 96 26.03 0.56 -24.57
N PHE A 97 26.49 0.63 -23.31
CA PHE A 97 27.49 1.60 -22.86
C PHE A 97 28.84 0.91 -22.66
N THR A 98 29.93 1.62 -22.94
CA THR A 98 31.27 1.10 -22.58
C THR A 98 31.44 0.99 -21.06
N ASP A 99 32.35 0.13 -20.59
CA ASP A 99 32.63 -0.01 -19.16
C ASP A 99 33.11 1.31 -18.52
N ASP A 100 33.86 2.11 -19.27
CA ASP A 100 34.26 3.45 -18.87
C ASP A 100 33.06 4.38 -18.72
N ALA A 101 32.10 4.33 -19.66
CA ALA A 101 30.86 5.08 -19.59
C ALA A 101 30.00 4.68 -18.39
N LYS A 102 29.88 3.37 -18.10
CA LYS A 102 29.18 2.85 -16.90
C LYS A 102 29.85 3.31 -15.61
N THR A 103 31.17 3.30 -15.57
CA THR A 103 31.96 3.76 -14.43
C THR A 103 31.79 5.27 -14.20
N GLU A 104 31.81 6.06 -15.27
CA GLU A 104 31.63 7.49 -15.21
C GLU A 104 30.20 7.88 -14.80
N ALA A 105 29.20 7.19 -15.34
CA ALA A 105 27.80 7.41 -14.98
C ALA A 105 27.55 7.25 -13.48
N LYS A 106 28.18 6.24 -12.84
CA LYS A 106 28.11 6.05 -11.38
C LYS A 106 28.68 7.24 -10.60
N LYS A 107 29.76 7.86 -11.07
CA LYS A 107 30.36 9.04 -10.41
C LYS A 107 29.44 10.25 -10.44
N HIS A 108 28.66 10.39 -11.51
CA HIS A 108 27.77 11.53 -11.73
C HIS A 108 26.29 11.22 -11.43
N ASN A 109 26.00 10.04 -10.85
CA ASN A 109 24.66 9.54 -10.55
C ASN A 109 23.70 9.53 -11.77
N LEU A 110 24.24 9.25 -12.96
CA LEU A 110 23.45 9.02 -14.17
C LEU A 110 22.84 7.62 -14.13
N LYS A 111 21.60 7.50 -14.61
CA LYS A 111 20.95 6.21 -14.84
C LYS A 111 21.07 5.82 -16.31
N LEU A 112 21.40 4.56 -16.56
CA LEU A 112 21.64 4.05 -17.90
C LEU A 112 20.59 3.00 -18.22
N ILE A 113 19.94 3.14 -19.39
CA ILE A 113 19.03 2.13 -19.95
C ILE A 113 19.61 1.68 -21.29
N GLU A 114 20.11 0.45 -21.32
CA GLU A 114 20.65 -0.21 -22.52
C GLU A 114 19.54 -0.84 -23.36
N GLY A 115 19.82 -1.10 -24.64
CA GLY A 115 18.82 -1.57 -25.59
C GLY A 115 18.06 -2.82 -25.13
N GLY A 116 18.77 -3.81 -24.59
CA GLY A 116 18.15 -5.03 -24.07
C GLY A 116 17.12 -4.75 -22.97
N LEU A 117 17.49 -3.93 -21.99
CA LEU A 117 16.59 -3.51 -20.92
C LEU A 117 15.43 -2.64 -21.45
N LEU A 118 15.71 -1.74 -22.39
CA LEU A 118 14.68 -0.91 -23.02
C LEU A 118 13.60 -1.77 -23.69
N VAL A 119 13.99 -2.81 -24.42
CA VAL A 119 13.08 -3.75 -25.07
C VAL A 119 12.25 -4.53 -24.05
N GLU A 120 12.87 -5.00 -22.96
CA GLU A 120 12.14 -5.66 -21.87
C GLU A 120 11.11 -4.72 -21.24
N MET A 121 11.48 -3.47 -20.99
CA MET A 121 10.59 -2.46 -20.43
C MET A 121 9.43 -2.14 -21.37
N LEU A 122 9.68 -1.97 -22.66
CA LEU A 122 8.64 -1.72 -23.67
C LEU A 122 7.67 -2.89 -23.79
N ASN A 123 8.16 -4.13 -23.83
CA ASN A 123 7.29 -5.30 -23.88
C ASN A 123 6.44 -5.47 -22.61
N TYR A 124 6.91 -4.98 -21.46
CA TYR A 124 6.16 -5.04 -20.21
C TYR A 124 5.13 -3.91 -20.06
N TYR A 125 5.53 -2.65 -20.33
CA TYR A 125 4.70 -1.47 -20.08
C TYR A 125 3.91 -0.99 -21.30
N CYS A 126 4.32 -1.36 -22.51
CA CYS A 126 3.71 -0.93 -23.77
C CYS A 126 3.40 -2.15 -24.67
N PRO A 127 2.72 -3.21 -24.18
CA PRO A 127 2.61 -4.48 -24.91
C PRO A 127 1.84 -4.36 -26.23
N ASP A 128 0.90 -3.41 -26.36
CA ASP A 128 -0.05 -3.39 -27.49
C ASP A 128 0.44 -2.66 -28.74
N GLY A 129 1.54 -1.91 -28.65
CA GLY A 129 2.24 -1.26 -29.77
C GLY A 129 1.42 -0.30 -30.65
N GLN A 130 1.75 0.99 -30.54
CA GLN A 130 1.28 2.09 -31.41
C GLN A 130 -0.17 2.58 -31.21
N GLU A 131 -0.60 2.81 -29.98
CA GLU A 131 -1.64 3.83 -29.74
C GLU A 131 -0.97 5.01 -29.01
N GLU A 132 -0.81 6.14 -29.72
CA GLU A 132 -0.49 7.41 -29.06
C GLU A 132 -1.60 7.71 -28.04
N PRO A 133 -1.26 8.22 -26.84
CA PRO A 133 -2.27 8.46 -25.82
C PRO A 133 -3.24 9.55 -26.30
N GLU A 134 -4.49 9.18 -26.55
CA GLU A 134 -5.59 10.14 -26.57
C GLU A 134 -5.63 10.84 -25.22
N ASP A 135 -5.66 12.18 -25.25
CA ASP A 135 -5.65 13.09 -24.11
C ASP A 135 -6.30 12.50 -22.84
N ILE A 136 -5.46 12.03 -21.92
CA ILE A 136 -5.92 11.64 -20.58
C ILE A 136 -6.27 12.92 -19.85
N ILE A 137 -7.56 13.24 -19.89
CA ILE A 137 -8.22 14.28 -19.09
C ILE A 137 -7.75 14.12 -17.65
N SER A 138 -7.13 15.19 -17.14
CA SER A 138 -6.80 15.38 -15.74
C SER A 138 -8.05 15.20 -14.88
N GLU A 139 -8.15 14.08 -14.16
CA GLU A 139 -9.08 14.02 -13.03
C GLU A 139 -8.56 14.97 -11.95
N ASN A 140 -9.38 16.00 -11.69
CA ASN A 140 -9.25 17.05 -10.69
C ASN A 140 -8.38 16.68 -9.48
N SER A 141 -7.12 17.08 -9.55
CA SER A 141 -6.21 17.22 -8.41
C SER A 141 -6.56 18.48 -7.62
N GLU A 142 -7.78 18.55 -7.10
CA GLU A 142 -8.11 19.57 -6.11
C GLU A 142 -7.85 19.00 -4.72
N ASN A 143 -6.99 19.70 -3.95
CA ASN A 143 -6.95 19.68 -2.49
C ASN A 143 -6.31 18.45 -1.82
N LEU A 144 -5.02 18.21 -2.11
CA LEU A 144 -4.17 17.22 -1.43
C LEU A 144 -2.92 17.90 -0.86
N SER A 145 -2.60 17.64 0.41
CA SER A 145 -1.37 18.07 1.08
C SER A 145 -0.51 16.85 1.46
N ILE A 146 0.78 17.05 1.74
CA ILE A 146 1.69 15.96 2.09
C ILE A 146 2.40 16.25 3.39
N ALA A 147 2.25 15.32 4.34
CA ALA A 147 3.10 15.21 5.51
C ALA A 147 3.60 13.76 5.61
N ASP A 148 4.86 13.58 6.00
CA ASP A 148 5.46 12.28 6.33
C ASP A 148 5.25 11.15 5.30
N ASP A 149 5.46 11.36 3.99
CA ASP A 149 5.25 10.35 2.92
C ASP A 149 3.78 9.88 2.71
N VAL A 150 2.76 10.58 3.23
CA VAL A 150 1.34 10.20 3.11
C VAL A 150 0.57 11.22 2.25
N ILE A 151 -0.28 10.75 1.34
CA ILE A 151 -1.21 11.62 0.57
C ILE A 151 -2.40 11.95 1.49
N LEU A 152 -2.55 13.22 1.83
CA LEU A 152 -3.61 13.69 2.73
C LEU A 152 -4.63 14.49 1.92
N LYS A 153 -5.91 14.18 2.08
CA LYS A 153 -6.97 15.12 1.67
C LYS A 153 -6.90 16.37 2.55
N ASN A 154 -7.40 17.51 2.08
CA ASN A 154 -7.52 18.70 2.93
C ASN A 154 -8.17 18.35 4.30
N ASP A 155 -7.57 18.89 5.36
CA ASP A 155 -7.85 18.63 6.79
C ASP A 155 -7.47 17.24 7.34
N GLU A 156 -6.69 16.42 6.61
CA GLU A 156 -6.03 15.26 7.20
C GLU A 156 -4.69 15.63 7.84
N SER A 157 -4.41 15.13 9.04
CA SER A 157 -3.14 15.30 9.75
C SER A 157 -2.54 13.95 10.11
N VAL A 158 -1.25 13.76 9.83
CA VAL A 158 -0.53 12.52 10.17
C VAL A 158 -0.23 12.49 11.67
N MET A 159 -0.59 11.37 12.29
CA MET A 159 -0.35 11.08 13.69
C MET A 159 0.79 10.06 13.85
N ALA A 160 0.85 9.07 12.96
CA ALA A 160 1.93 8.10 12.92
C ALA A 160 2.21 7.63 11.49
N ASN A 161 3.47 7.27 11.21
CA ASN A 161 3.87 6.61 9.99
C ASN A 161 5.03 5.65 10.29
N GLU A 162 4.72 4.37 10.46
CA GLU A 162 5.68 3.38 10.94
C GLU A 162 5.68 2.12 10.07
N PRO A 163 6.85 1.50 9.83
CA PRO A 163 6.92 0.22 9.14
C PRO A 163 6.37 -0.91 10.03
N ALA A 164 5.53 -1.77 9.46
CA ALA A 164 4.96 -2.94 10.12
C ALA A 164 4.89 -4.15 9.19
N VAL A 165 4.71 -5.34 9.77
CA VAL A 165 4.24 -6.50 9.03
C VAL A 165 2.73 -6.60 9.23
N VAL A 166 1.96 -6.69 8.14
CA VAL A 166 0.50 -6.81 8.17
C VAL A 166 0.10 -7.95 7.24
N LYS A 167 -0.65 -8.94 7.76
CA LYS A 167 -1.01 -10.18 7.02
C LYS A 167 0.21 -10.81 6.31
N GLY A 168 1.36 -10.86 6.99
CA GLY A 168 2.61 -11.41 6.46
C GLY A 168 3.39 -10.52 5.47
N GLN A 169 2.87 -9.34 5.11
CA GLN A 169 3.50 -8.41 4.18
C GLN A 169 4.16 -7.23 4.90
N LYS A 170 5.37 -6.83 4.47
CA LYS A 170 6.04 -5.63 4.98
C LYS A 170 5.40 -4.39 4.34
N LEU A 171 4.70 -3.59 5.14
CA LEU A 171 4.00 -2.38 4.73
C LEU A 171 4.45 -1.19 5.59
N MET A 172 4.16 0.03 5.13
CA MET A 172 4.09 1.20 6.00
C MET A 172 2.64 1.33 6.49
N VAL A 173 2.48 1.64 7.77
CA VAL A 173 1.19 1.95 8.40
C VAL A 173 1.19 3.42 8.73
N ALA A 174 0.43 4.18 7.94
CA ALA A 174 0.21 5.60 8.15
C ALA A 174 -1.15 5.82 8.80
N VAL A 175 -1.17 6.55 9.89
CA VAL A 175 -2.37 6.85 10.68
C VAL A 175 -2.59 8.36 10.68
N THR A 176 -3.79 8.78 10.32
CA THR A 176 -4.23 10.17 10.32
C THR A 176 -5.47 10.35 11.19
N ASN A 177 -5.91 11.59 11.38
CA ASN A 177 -7.20 11.90 12.01
C ASN A 177 -8.44 11.39 11.25
N LYS A 178 -8.35 11.00 9.97
CA LYS A 178 -9.51 10.51 9.19
C LYS A 178 -9.35 9.09 8.63
N ASN A 179 -8.13 8.65 8.39
CA ASN A 179 -7.85 7.41 7.69
C ASN A 179 -6.59 6.71 8.21
N ILE A 180 -6.57 5.39 8.10
CA ILE A 180 -5.39 4.54 8.22
C ILE A 180 -5.07 3.99 6.84
N TYR A 181 -3.82 4.15 6.41
CA TYR A 181 -3.33 3.67 5.13
C TYR A 181 -2.31 2.55 5.36
N LEU A 182 -2.53 1.42 4.69
CA LEU A 182 -1.55 0.34 4.55
C LEU A 182 -0.87 0.50 3.20
N ILE A 183 0.42 0.81 3.19
CA ILE A 183 1.14 1.22 1.98
C ILE A 183 2.24 0.21 1.67
N LYS A 184 2.24 -0.34 0.46
CA LYS A 184 3.29 -1.21 -0.05
C LYS A 184 4.35 -0.37 -0.75
N LYS A 185 5.58 -0.38 -0.23
CA LYS A 185 6.75 0.24 -0.87
C LYS A 185 7.44 -0.79 -1.77
N THR A 186 7.27 -0.69 -3.08
CA THR A 186 7.95 -1.47 -4.13
C THR A 186 9.17 -0.70 -4.64
N LEU A 187 10.33 -1.34 -4.76
CA LEU A 187 11.53 -0.70 -5.30
C LEU A 187 11.44 -0.67 -6.84
N GLY A 188 11.20 0.51 -7.42
CA GLY A 188 11.38 0.77 -8.85
C GLY A 188 12.76 1.36 -9.14
N ILE A 189 13.16 1.39 -10.42
CA ILE A 189 14.49 1.83 -10.90
C ILE A 189 14.80 3.30 -10.53
N PHE A 190 13.76 4.14 -10.33
CA PHE A 190 13.91 5.58 -10.06
C PHE A 190 13.24 6.07 -8.75
N SER A 191 12.43 5.24 -8.08
CA SER A 191 11.76 5.61 -6.82
C SER A 191 11.05 4.40 -6.19
N ARG A 192 10.76 4.47 -4.88
CA ARG A 192 9.85 3.54 -4.21
C ARG A 192 8.44 3.77 -4.79
N LYS A 193 7.94 2.85 -5.62
CA LYS A 193 6.51 2.78 -5.96
C LYS A 193 5.75 2.53 -4.66
N THR A 194 4.79 3.38 -4.35
CA THR A 194 3.98 3.32 -3.15
C THR A 194 2.56 3.03 -3.57
N ASP A 195 2.14 1.78 -3.39
CA ASP A 195 0.78 1.35 -3.68
C ASP A 195 -0.01 1.39 -2.37
N ILE A 196 -1.14 2.09 -2.34
CA ILE A 196 -2.08 1.99 -1.21
C ILE A 196 -2.71 0.60 -1.29
N TYR A 197 -2.24 -0.30 -0.44
CA TYR A 197 -2.75 -1.65 -0.33
C TYR A 197 -4.15 -1.66 0.29
N ARG A 198 -4.39 -0.78 1.28
CA ARG A 198 -5.70 -0.58 1.90
C ARG A 198 -5.83 0.82 2.48
N GLN A 199 -7.01 1.41 2.34
CA GLN A 199 -7.44 2.60 3.08
C GLN A 199 -8.59 2.21 4.00
N ILE A 200 -8.50 2.61 5.26
CA ILE A 200 -9.49 2.33 6.30
C ILE A 200 -9.93 3.67 6.89
N ASN A 201 -11.20 4.01 6.75
CA ASN A 201 -11.73 5.18 7.43
C ASN A 201 -11.77 4.94 8.94
N VAL A 202 -11.34 5.91 9.73
CA VAL A 202 -11.29 5.75 11.19
C VAL A 202 -12.67 5.55 11.82
N ASN A 203 -13.73 6.06 11.20
CA ASN A 203 -15.11 5.82 11.67
C ASN A 203 -15.58 4.38 11.47
N ASN A 204 -14.87 3.59 10.65
CA ASN A 204 -15.16 2.17 10.47
C ASN A 204 -14.44 1.31 11.50
N ILE A 205 -13.69 1.88 12.46
CA ILE A 205 -13.01 1.12 13.50
C ILE A 205 -14.06 0.63 14.51
N VAL A 206 -14.17 -0.70 14.65
CA VAL A 206 -14.99 -1.33 15.70
C VAL A 206 -14.20 -1.39 17.00
N GLY A 207 -12.90 -1.65 16.93
CA GLY A 207 -12.05 -1.58 18.11
C GLY A 207 -10.61 -1.95 17.83
N ILE A 208 -9.78 -1.70 18.82
CA ILE A 208 -8.36 -1.99 18.75
C ILE A 208 -7.97 -2.76 20.00
N HIS A 209 -7.44 -3.97 19.81
CA HIS A 209 -6.82 -4.75 20.86
C HIS A 209 -5.31 -4.73 20.68
N THR A 210 -4.56 -4.64 21.78
CA THR A 210 -3.11 -4.50 21.77
C THR A 210 -2.51 -5.48 22.76
N ASN A 211 -1.49 -6.21 22.35
CA ASN A 211 -0.58 -6.90 23.26
C ASN A 211 0.81 -6.22 23.20
N ASN A 212 1.83 -6.74 23.88
CA ASN A 212 3.15 -6.10 23.93
C ASN A 212 3.88 -6.00 22.58
N ARG A 213 3.40 -6.67 21.52
CA ARG A 213 4.09 -6.80 20.23
C ARG A 213 3.21 -6.51 19.02
N GLU A 214 1.89 -6.57 19.16
CA GLU A 214 0.95 -6.64 18.07
C GLU A 214 -0.26 -5.75 18.33
N ILE A 215 -0.80 -5.21 17.24
CA ILE A 215 -2.04 -4.45 17.22
C ILE A 215 -3.04 -5.22 16.37
N TYR A 216 -4.18 -5.52 16.97
CA TYR A 216 -5.34 -6.10 16.30
C TYR A 216 -6.34 -4.99 16.06
N LEU A 217 -6.39 -4.50 14.81
CA LEU A 217 -7.33 -3.48 14.37
C LEU A 217 -8.57 -4.17 13.78
N LEU A 218 -9.71 -4.03 14.46
CA LEU A 218 -10.99 -4.54 14.02
C LEU A 218 -11.76 -3.42 13.32
N THR A 219 -12.17 -3.67 12.08
CA THR A 219 -12.89 -2.70 11.25
C THR A 219 -14.22 -3.29 10.78
N GLY A 220 -15.27 -2.48 10.75
CA GLY A 220 -16.60 -2.86 10.32
C GLY A 220 -16.93 -2.23 8.97
N GLN A 221 -17.31 -3.05 7.98
CA GLN A 221 -17.81 -2.56 6.69
C GLN A 221 -18.97 -3.44 6.24
N ASN A 222 -20.12 -2.83 5.91
CA ASN A 222 -21.33 -3.52 5.43
C ASN A 222 -21.87 -4.63 6.39
N GLY A 223 -21.51 -4.57 7.67
CA GLY A 223 -21.90 -5.60 8.64
C GLY A 223 -20.85 -6.69 8.86
N ASP A 224 -19.80 -6.76 8.06
CA ASP A 224 -18.69 -7.70 8.29
C ASP A 224 -17.59 -7.05 9.14
N ILE A 225 -16.90 -7.86 9.96
CA ILE A 225 -15.72 -7.44 10.72
C ILE A 225 -14.47 -8.00 10.04
N GLU A 226 -13.57 -7.11 9.63
CA GLU A 226 -12.23 -7.46 9.17
C GLU A 226 -11.19 -7.16 10.26
N ILE A 227 -10.27 -8.11 10.47
CA ILE A 227 -9.18 -7.98 11.45
C ILE A 227 -7.85 -7.78 10.71
N PHE A 228 -7.14 -6.71 11.06
CA PHE A 228 -5.76 -6.49 10.65
C PHE A 228 -4.83 -6.75 11.82
N ASN A 229 -4.05 -7.84 11.74
CA ASN A 229 -2.94 -8.08 12.65
C ASN A 229 -1.72 -7.30 12.15
N ILE A 230 -1.30 -6.31 12.94
CA ILE A 230 -0.22 -5.38 12.63
C ILE A 230 0.92 -5.61 13.63
N HIS A 231 2.09 -5.99 13.10
CA HIS A 231 3.34 -6.17 13.84
C HIS A 231 4.26 -4.97 13.59
N PRO A 232 4.17 -3.90 14.39
CA PRO A 232 5.01 -2.72 14.20
C PRO A 232 6.47 -3.03 14.50
N LYS A 233 7.40 -2.49 13.70
CA LYS A 233 8.84 -2.57 14.03
C LYS A 233 9.21 -1.71 15.23
N LYS A 234 8.51 -0.58 15.40
CA LYS A 234 8.64 0.36 16.51
C LYS A 234 7.25 0.53 17.16
N PRO A 235 6.94 -0.24 18.20
CA PRO A 235 5.58 -0.34 18.73
C PRO A 235 5.06 0.94 19.39
N GLU A 236 5.93 1.69 20.08
CA GLU A 236 5.57 2.78 21.00
C GLU A 236 4.65 3.83 20.37
N LYS A 237 5.07 4.44 19.26
CA LYS A 237 4.32 5.52 18.60
C LYS A 237 2.98 5.05 18.03
N LEU A 238 2.94 3.86 17.44
CA LEU A 238 1.70 3.31 16.90
C LEU A 238 0.73 2.94 18.04
N PHE A 239 1.21 2.30 19.12
CA PHE A 239 0.35 1.99 20.26
C PHE A 239 -0.24 3.24 20.91
N GLU A 240 0.56 4.28 21.11
CA GLU A 240 0.10 5.58 21.63
C GLU A 240 -0.96 6.18 20.71
N THR A 241 -0.68 6.25 19.40
CA THR A 241 -1.59 6.81 18.41
C THR A 241 -2.92 6.05 18.37
N PHE A 242 -2.88 4.71 18.31
CA PHE A 242 -4.07 3.88 18.31
C PHE A 242 -4.83 3.94 19.64
N SER A 243 -4.16 4.16 20.76
CA SER A 243 -4.82 4.35 22.05
C SER A 243 -5.59 5.68 22.09
N ASN A 244 -5.00 6.75 21.55
CA ASN A 244 -5.64 8.07 21.47
C ASN A 244 -6.80 8.12 20.47
N LEU A 245 -6.72 7.34 19.39
CA LEU A 245 -7.81 7.16 18.44
C LEU A 245 -9.09 6.63 19.09
N LYS A 246 -9.01 5.77 20.12
CA LYS A 246 -10.18 5.07 20.70
C LYS A 246 -11.29 5.99 21.25
N ALA A 247 -11.01 7.24 21.60
CA ALA A 247 -11.98 8.11 22.28
C ALA A 247 -13.10 8.66 21.38
N GLU A 248 -12.87 8.76 20.06
CA GLU A 248 -13.72 9.54 19.15
C GLU A 248 -14.70 8.68 18.32
N TYR A 249 -14.52 7.36 18.25
CA TYR A 249 -15.22 6.47 17.29
C TYR A 249 -16.45 5.72 17.82
N THR A 250 -17.05 6.16 18.93
CA THR A 250 -18.14 5.43 19.60
C THR A 250 -19.50 5.46 18.88
N LYS A 251 -19.57 5.93 17.63
CA LYS A 251 -20.81 5.91 16.84
C LYS A 251 -20.98 4.57 16.13
N GLY A 252 -21.71 3.64 16.76
CA GLY A 252 -22.14 2.40 16.10
C GLY A 252 -21.80 1.14 16.90
N GLU A 253 -21.17 0.17 16.24
CA GLU A 253 -20.71 -1.07 16.88
C GLU A 253 -19.29 -0.92 17.39
N TYR A 254 -19.07 -1.14 18.68
CA TYR A 254 -17.75 -1.05 19.30
C TYR A 254 -17.35 -2.33 20.03
N LEU A 255 -16.05 -2.58 20.13
CA LEU A 255 -15.44 -3.75 20.78
C LEU A 255 -15.56 -3.66 22.31
N LEU A 256 -16.10 -4.72 22.91
CA LEU A 256 -16.17 -4.90 24.38
C LEU A 256 -15.08 -5.85 24.89
N LYS A 257 -14.84 -6.95 24.16
CA LYS A 257 -13.83 -7.96 24.52
C LYS A 257 -13.29 -8.65 23.27
N PHE A 258 -12.01 -9.01 23.33
CA PHE A 258 -11.31 -9.73 22.27
C PHE A 258 -10.39 -10.78 22.90
N GLU A 259 -10.38 -11.99 22.35
CA GLU A 259 -9.45 -13.06 22.69
C GLU A 259 -8.91 -13.73 21.43
N ILE A 260 -7.61 -14.02 21.44
CA ILE A 260 -6.94 -14.83 20.44
C ILE A 260 -7.01 -16.27 20.92
N LYS A 261 -7.77 -17.11 20.22
CA LYS A 261 -7.88 -18.55 20.51
C LYS A 261 -6.70 -19.28 19.87
N LYS A 262 -6.56 -20.56 20.22
CA LYS A 262 -5.65 -21.48 19.51
C LYS A 262 -5.97 -21.56 18.00
N GLU A 263 -7.26 -21.54 17.65
CA GLU A 263 -7.76 -21.68 16.28
C GLU A 263 -8.70 -20.50 15.97
N GLY A 264 -8.13 -19.28 15.92
CA GLY A 264 -8.84 -18.07 15.48
C GLY A 264 -9.11 -17.06 16.60
N TYR A 265 -10.29 -16.43 16.58
CA TYR A 265 -10.59 -15.26 17.41
C TYR A 265 -11.98 -15.33 18.00
N LEU A 266 -12.13 -14.83 19.22
CA LEU A 266 -13.44 -14.58 19.82
C LEU A 266 -13.62 -13.08 20.07
N ILE A 267 -14.71 -12.54 19.56
CA ILE A 267 -14.98 -11.09 19.54
C ILE A 267 -16.34 -10.84 20.16
N LEU A 268 -16.38 -10.02 21.21
CA LEU A 268 -17.62 -9.46 21.75
C LEU A 268 -17.66 -7.98 21.44
N THR A 269 -18.68 -7.56 20.71
CA THR A 269 -18.99 -6.16 20.45
C THR A 269 -20.25 -5.75 21.20
N SER A 270 -20.55 -4.46 21.21
CA SER A 270 -21.83 -3.90 21.66
C SER A 270 -23.08 -4.44 20.96
N LYS A 271 -22.94 -5.21 19.86
CA LYS A 271 -24.06 -5.73 19.07
C LYS A 271 -24.10 -7.24 18.97
N ARG A 272 -22.94 -7.92 19.01
CA ARG A 272 -22.87 -9.36 18.76
C ARG A 272 -21.64 -10.01 19.38
N LEU A 273 -21.72 -11.32 19.51
CA LEU A 273 -20.61 -12.23 19.74
C LEU A 273 -20.26 -12.90 18.41
N MET A 274 -18.99 -12.92 18.04
CA MET A 274 -18.48 -13.57 16.83
C MET A 274 -17.32 -14.49 17.18
N ASP A 275 -17.40 -15.70 16.66
CA ASP A 275 -16.39 -16.74 16.74
C ASP A 275 -15.82 -16.98 15.34
N LEU A 276 -14.53 -16.72 15.16
CA LEU A 276 -13.84 -16.80 13.87
C LEU A 276 -12.73 -17.85 13.93
N ASN A 277 -12.45 -18.47 12.79
CA ASN A 277 -11.30 -19.36 12.62
C ASN A 277 -10.01 -18.58 12.31
N SER A 278 -8.90 -19.29 12.07
CA SER A 278 -7.59 -18.68 11.78
C SER A 278 -7.53 -17.89 10.47
N ASP A 279 -8.45 -18.16 9.53
CA ASP A 279 -8.55 -17.49 8.24
C ASP A 279 -9.52 -16.29 8.28
N ASN A 280 -10.03 -15.94 9.47
CA ASN A 280 -11.07 -14.94 9.73
C ASN A 280 -12.45 -15.30 9.12
N GLU A 281 -12.72 -16.57 8.87
CA GLU A 281 -14.07 -17.00 8.48
C GLU A 281 -14.93 -17.16 9.74
N VAL A 282 -16.21 -16.79 9.63
CA VAL A 282 -17.15 -16.82 10.74
C VAL A 282 -17.64 -18.26 10.97
N GLU A 283 -17.30 -18.83 12.13
CA GLU A 283 -17.81 -20.14 12.58
C GLU A 283 -19.11 -20.00 13.37
N GLY A 284 -19.27 -18.88 14.08
CA GLY A 284 -20.49 -18.56 14.83
C GLY A 284 -20.69 -17.05 14.98
N GLU A 285 -21.90 -16.58 14.73
CA GLU A 285 -22.28 -15.18 14.96
C GLU A 285 -23.64 -15.09 15.65
N PHE A 286 -23.68 -14.33 16.75
CA PHE A 286 -24.84 -14.23 17.62
C PHE A 286 -25.10 -12.78 17.99
N ASN A 287 -26.19 -12.20 17.47
CA ASN A 287 -26.63 -10.88 17.93
C ASN A 287 -26.96 -10.93 19.43
N LEU A 288 -26.51 -9.94 20.20
CA LEU A 288 -26.68 -9.94 21.66
C LEU A 288 -28.15 -10.04 22.08
N LYS A 289 -29.07 -9.39 21.34
CA LYS A 289 -30.52 -9.43 21.62
C LYS A 289 -31.11 -10.84 21.51
N ASN A 290 -30.44 -11.74 20.82
CA ASN A 290 -30.86 -13.12 20.60
C ASN A 290 -30.20 -14.09 21.60
N ILE A 291 -29.21 -13.66 22.39
CA ILE A 291 -28.56 -14.49 23.40
C ILE A 291 -29.47 -14.59 24.62
N VAL A 292 -29.90 -15.81 24.96
CA VAL A 292 -30.81 -16.07 26.07
C VAL A 292 -30.09 -16.49 27.35
N GLY A 293 -28.81 -16.84 27.27
CA GLY A 293 -27.98 -17.14 28.43
C GLY A 293 -26.59 -17.68 28.08
N THR A 294 -25.75 -17.79 29.11
CA THR A 294 -24.39 -18.38 29.01
C THR A 294 -24.18 -19.44 30.08
N GLY A 295 -23.35 -20.45 29.79
CA GLY A 295 -23.09 -21.59 30.67
C GLY A 295 -21.67 -22.10 30.55
N VAL A 296 -21.35 -23.13 31.34
CA VAL A 296 -20.08 -23.82 31.31
C VAL A 296 -20.34 -25.30 31.06
N THR A 297 -19.56 -25.93 30.18
CA THR A 297 -19.65 -27.38 30.02
C THR A 297 -19.12 -28.06 31.28
N ASN A 298 -19.92 -28.93 31.88
CA ASN A 298 -19.51 -29.70 33.05
C ASN A 298 -18.66 -30.89 32.59
N THR A 299 -17.39 -30.65 32.31
CA THR A 299 -16.45 -31.69 31.89
C THR A 299 -15.60 -32.06 33.10
N GLY A 300 -15.55 -33.36 33.44
CA GLY A 300 -14.90 -33.86 34.68
C GLY A 300 -13.46 -33.37 34.89
N LEU A 301 -12.94 -33.56 36.12
CA LEU A 301 -11.71 -32.98 36.74
C LEU A 301 -10.48 -32.67 35.85
N PHE A 302 -10.35 -33.27 34.67
CA PHE A 302 -9.19 -33.14 33.78
C PHE A 302 -9.51 -32.59 32.37
N LYS A 303 -10.76 -32.24 32.06
CA LYS A 303 -11.14 -31.67 30.76
C LYS A 303 -11.29 -30.15 30.85
N LYS A 304 -10.74 -29.43 29.87
CA LYS A 304 -10.89 -27.97 29.73
C LYS A 304 -12.38 -27.63 29.64
N GLN A 305 -12.82 -26.70 30.48
CA GLN A 305 -14.18 -26.15 30.44
C GLN A 305 -14.37 -25.33 29.16
N LYS A 306 -15.55 -25.42 28.56
CA LYS A 306 -15.97 -24.60 27.42
C LYS A 306 -17.06 -23.62 27.82
N LEU A 307 -17.04 -22.46 27.20
CA LEU A 307 -18.13 -21.50 27.25
C LEU A 307 -19.30 -22.03 26.42
N VAL A 308 -20.51 -22.03 26.98
CA VAL A 308 -21.74 -22.35 26.26
C VAL A 308 -22.54 -21.08 26.08
N VAL A 309 -23.00 -20.80 24.87
CA VAL A 309 -23.89 -19.69 24.55
C VAL A 309 -25.21 -20.27 24.05
N TRP A 310 -26.31 -19.88 24.69
CA TRP A 310 -27.66 -20.20 24.23
C TRP A 310 -28.26 -19.01 23.50
N PHE A 311 -28.86 -19.26 22.34
CA PHE A 311 -29.44 -18.21 21.51
C PHE A 311 -30.75 -18.65 20.85
N SER A 312 -31.60 -17.67 20.56
CA SER A 312 -32.93 -17.87 19.98
C SER A 312 -32.99 -17.30 18.57
N SER A 313 -33.34 -18.14 17.60
CA SER A 313 -33.76 -17.73 16.24
C SER A 313 -35.24 -18.10 16.04
N ASP A 314 -35.57 -19.38 16.20
CA ASP A 314 -36.94 -19.94 16.28
C ASP A 314 -37.11 -20.95 17.44
N LYS A 315 -36.01 -21.59 17.82
CA LYS A 315 -35.85 -22.48 18.97
C LYS A 315 -34.55 -22.11 19.68
N VAL A 316 -34.42 -22.50 20.95
CA VAL A 316 -33.17 -22.31 21.70
C VAL A 316 -32.11 -23.28 21.17
N ASN A 317 -31.06 -22.73 20.59
CA ASN A 317 -29.87 -23.45 20.16
C ASN A 317 -28.72 -23.23 21.16
N LYS A 318 -27.69 -24.08 21.09
CA LYS A 318 -26.47 -23.92 21.87
C LYS A 318 -25.24 -23.89 20.96
N TYR A 319 -24.24 -23.12 21.33
CA TYR A 319 -22.92 -23.09 20.70
C TYR A 319 -21.85 -23.18 21.79
N GLU A 320 -20.83 -24.01 21.57
CA GLU A 320 -19.77 -24.29 22.55
C GLU A 320 -18.44 -23.75 22.04
N ILE A 321 -17.77 -22.94 22.87
CA ILE A 321 -16.57 -22.18 22.49
C ILE A 321 -15.43 -22.52 23.45
N ASP A 322 -14.27 -22.83 22.89
CA ASP A 322 -13.04 -22.94 23.66
C ASP A 322 -12.47 -21.54 23.94
N VAL A 323 -12.37 -21.18 25.22
CA VAL A 323 -11.83 -19.90 25.70
C VAL A 323 -10.84 -20.13 26.84
N ASP A 324 -9.96 -19.17 27.08
CA ASP A 324 -8.96 -19.25 28.14
C ASP A 324 -9.56 -19.08 29.53
N ASN A 325 -10.48 -18.12 29.70
CA ASN A 325 -11.17 -17.87 30.96
C ASN A 325 -12.69 -17.84 30.78
N VAL A 326 -13.33 -18.99 31.00
CA VAL A 326 -14.78 -19.16 30.79
C VAL A 326 -15.59 -18.19 31.66
N GLN A 327 -15.24 -18.02 32.93
CA GLN A 327 -16.02 -17.19 33.86
C GLN A 327 -15.97 -15.71 33.46
N GLU A 328 -14.81 -15.24 33.01
CA GLU A 328 -14.63 -13.86 32.57
C GLU A 328 -15.42 -13.55 31.30
N TRP A 329 -15.45 -14.50 30.35
CA TRP A 329 -16.27 -14.39 29.14
C TRP A 329 -17.76 -14.42 29.45
N GLN A 330 -18.23 -15.32 30.33
CA GLN A 330 -19.61 -15.33 30.78
C GLN A 330 -20.01 -13.97 31.37
N ASN A 331 -19.19 -13.42 32.28
CA ASN A 331 -19.47 -12.13 32.91
C ASN A 331 -19.56 -11.00 31.87
N SER A 332 -18.65 -11.03 30.88
CA SER A 332 -18.61 -10.01 29.82
C SER A 332 -19.83 -10.09 28.90
N ILE A 333 -20.20 -11.30 28.45
CA ILE A 333 -21.39 -11.51 27.61
C ILE A 333 -22.67 -11.15 28.37
N ASN A 334 -22.83 -11.62 29.61
CA ASN A 334 -24.00 -11.30 30.42
C ASN A 334 -24.10 -9.80 30.73
N GLY A 335 -22.96 -9.12 30.90
CA GLY A 335 -22.91 -7.67 31.02
C GLY A 335 -23.40 -6.98 29.75
N ALA A 336 -22.90 -7.41 28.59
CA ALA A 336 -23.26 -6.84 27.29
C ALA A 336 -24.74 -7.07 26.94
N VAL A 337 -25.27 -8.27 27.14
CA VAL A 337 -26.68 -8.61 26.87
C VAL A 337 -27.63 -7.75 27.71
N LYS A 338 -27.27 -7.38 28.94
CA LYS A 338 -28.09 -6.48 29.78
C LYS A 338 -28.18 -5.04 29.25
N THR A 339 -27.31 -4.65 28.33
CA THR A 339 -27.25 -3.29 27.77
C THR A 339 -28.00 -3.14 26.45
N VAL A 340 -28.50 -4.24 25.87
CA VAL A 340 -29.17 -4.29 24.56
C VAL A 340 -30.62 -4.73 24.74
#